data_AF-A0AAJ0M1Z1-F1
#
_entry.id   AF-A0AAJ0M1Z1-F1
#
_cell.length_a   1.000
_cell.length_b   1.000
_cell.length_c   1.000
_cell.angle_alpha   90.00
_cell.angle_beta   90.00
_cell.angle_gamma   90.00
#
_symmetry.space_group_name_H-M   'P 1'
#
loop_
_entity.id
_entity.type
_entity.pdbx_description
1 polymer ?
#
loop_
_entity_poly.entity_id
_entity_poly.type
_entity_poly.pdbx_seq_one_letter_code
_entity_poly.pdbx_strand_id
1 'polypeptide(L)'
;MGYSHHTTPTKAKIQGAVEFLEAKKIPHFESDVIKQFGVSYPTGWRYLREPDSYGSRTYHSAFSDRRGRKSKISDQDLATIERFLESNGFDGRTVPYASLPAAAGLDLDISARTVRRAVGSLDFRFCVACQKQWASRRLKERRVEYSRIMLEKYPEREDWRYIRFSDELCPPETVEALLPRLPCCA
;
A
#
# COMPACT_ATOMS: atom_id res chain seq x y z
N MET A 1 8.59 -10.84 -36.99
CA MET A 1 9.62 -11.61 -36.24
C MET A 1 9.18 -11.69 -34.79
N GLY A 2 8.92 -12.88 -34.26
CA GLY A 2 8.51 -13.07 -32.87
C GLY A 2 9.72 -13.00 -31.94
N TYR A 3 9.67 -12.15 -30.92
CA TYR A 3 10.66 -12.18 -29.84
C TYR A 3 10.39 -13.40 -28.96
N SER A 4 11.33 -14.35 -28.95
CA SER A 4 11.32 -15.44 -27.96
C SER A 4 11.57 -14.82 -26.58
N HIS A 5 10.55 -14.81 -25.73
CA HIS A 5 10.72 -14.50 -24.31
C HIS A 5 11.58 -15.59 -23.67
N HIS A 6 12.90 -15.39 -23.67
CA HIS A 6 13.82 -16.26 -22.96
C HIS A 6 13.55 -16.12 -21.46
N THR A 7 13.29 -17.24 -20.82
CA THR A 7 12.87 -17.33 -19.43
C THR A 7 14.08 -17.18 -18.49
N THR A 8 13.86 -16.69 -17.27
CA THR A 8 14.86 -16.62 -16.18
C THR A 8 15.76 -17.87 -16.03
N PRO A 9 15.27 -19.12 -16.18
CA PRO A 9 16.13 -20.31 -16.15
C PRO A 9 17.19 -20.38 -17.26
N THR A 10 16.98 -19.80 -18.45
CA THR A 10 17.99 -19.83 -19.53
C THR A 10 19.16 -18.89 -19.22
N LYS A 11 18.89 -17.73 -18.61
CA LYS A 11 19.93 -16.80 -18.13
C LYS A 11 20.85 -17.49 -17.11
N ALA A 12 20.27 -18.10 -16.08
CA ALA A 12 21.04 -18.77 -15.03
C ALA A 12 21.88 -19.94 -15.55
N LYS A 13 21.38 -20.69 -16.55
CA LYS A 13 22.13 -21.78 -17.19
C LYS A 13 23.38 -21.28 -17.93
N ILE A 14 23.29 -20.15 -18.63
CA ILE A 14 24.43 -19.56 -19.34
C ILE A 14 25.48 -19.08 -18.34
N GLN A 15 25.08 -18.32 -17.32
CA GLN A 15 25.98 -17.81 -16.29
C GLN A 15 26.68 -18.96 -15.54
N GLY A 16 25.92 -19.95 -15.05
CA GLY A 16 26.50 -21.10 -14.36
C GLY A 16 27.40 -21.98 -15.25
N ALA A 17 27.14 -22.06 -16.56
CA ALA A 17 28.01 -22.77 -17.49
C ALA A 17 29.36 -22.06 -17.67
N VAL A 18 29.36 -20.73 -17.78
CA VAL A 18 30.59 -19.93 -17.85
C VAL A 18 31.37 -20.05 -16.55
N GLU A 19 30.72 -19.83 -15.39
CA GLU A 19 31.33 -19.98 -14.06
C GLU A 19 31.97 -21.37 -13.87
N PHE A 20 31.30 -22.43 -14.33
CA PHE A 20 31.82 -23.79 -14.26
C PHE A 20 33.07 -23.99 -15.13
N LEU A 21 33.07 -23.47 -16.36
CA LEU A 21 34.19 -23.59 -17.29
C LEU A 21 35.41 -22.79 -16.82
N GLU A 22 35.18 -21.60 -16.27
CA GLU A 22 36.19 -20.78 -15.61
C GLU A 22 36.79 -21.49 -14.38
N ALA A 23 35.93 -22.02 -13.51
CA ALA A 23 36.36 -22.76 -12.31
C ALA A 23 37.19 -24.00 -12.65
N LYS A 24 36.84 -24.70 -13.74
CA LYS A 24 37.62 -25.85 -14.25
C LYS A 24 38.80 -25.47 -15.13
N LYS A 25 39.03 -24.17 -15.39
CA LYS A 25 40.10 -23.65 -16.26
C LYS A 25 40.08 -24.26 -17.66
N ILE A 26 38.89 -24.53 -18.19
CA ILE A 26 38.72 -25.04 -19.54
C ILE A 26 38.66 -23.83 -20.48
N PRO A 27 39.53 -23.76 -21.52
CA PRO A 27 39.47 -22.68 -22.50
C PRO A 27 38.14 -22.77 -23.24
N HIS A 28 37.37 -21.67 -23.23
CA HIS A 28 36.07 -21.60 -23.86
C HIS A 28 35.84 -20.20 -24.42
N PHE A 29 34.97 -20.12 -25.43
CA PHE A 29 34.46 -18.84 -25.94
C PHE A 29 33.04 -18.64 -25.43
N GLU A 30 32.77 -17.51 -24.78
CA GLU A 30 31.44 -17.16 -24.29
C GLU A 30 30.39 -17.17 -25.41
N SER A 31 30.79 -16.83 -26.64
CA SER A 31 29.96 -16.91 -27.84
C SER A 31 29.41 -18.32 -28.10
N ASP A 32 30.22 -19.34 -27.86
CA ASP A 32 29.86 -20.73 -28.12
C ASP A 32 28.91 -21.25 -27.04
N VAL A 33 29.13 -20.83 -25.79
CA VAL A 33 28.22 -21.11 -24.68
C VAL A 33 26.84 -20.50 -24.97
N ILE A 34 26.79 -19.21 -25.35
CA ILE A 34 25.52 -18.53 -25.70
C ILE A 34 24.79 -19.25 -26.85
N LYS A 35 25.54 -19.64 -27.89
CA LYS A 35 25.01 -20.34 -29.06
C LYS A 35 24.46 -21.72 -28.70
N GLN A 36 25.12 -22.46 -27.81
CA GLN A 36 24.69 -23.77 -27.33
C GLN A 36 23.31 -23.72 -26.66
N PHE A 37 23.00 -22.62 -25.98
CA PHE A 37 21.69 -22.40 -25.34
C PHE A 37 20.65 -21.75 -26.27
N GLY A 38 20.98 -21.51 -27.54
CA GLY A 38 20.06 -20.98 -28.55
C GLY A 38 19.61 -19.53 -28.32
N VAL A 39 20.43 -18.73 -27.63
CA VAL A 39 20.14 -17.32 -27.33
C VAL A 39 20.84 -16.41 -28.34
N SER A 40 20.21 -15.30 -28.72
CA SER A 40 20.85 -14.31 -29.60
C SER A 40 22.06 -13.66 -28.93
N TYR A 41 23.10 -13.38 -29.72
CA TYR A 41 24.36 -12.82 -29.22
C TYR A 41 24.18 -11.55 -28.35
N PRO A 42 23.37 -10.54 -28.75
CA PRO A 42 23.15 -9.35 -27.90
C PRO A 42 22.48 -9.68 -26.56
N THR A 43 21.58 -10.67 -26.55
CA THR A 43 20.86 -11.09 -25.34
C THR A 43 21.77 -11.88 -24.40
N GLY A 44 22.62 -12.76 -24.94
CA GLY A 44 23.60 -13.53 -24.16
C GLY A 44 24.63 -12.62 -23.49
N TRP A 45 25.16 -11.63 -24.20
CA TRP A 45 26.05 -10.64 -23.59
C TRP A 45 25.39 -9.80 -22.50
N ARG A 46 24.11 -9.45 -22.66
CA ARG A 46 23.35 -8.79 -21.60
C ARG A 46 23.23 -9.67 -20.36
N TYR A 47 23.05 -10.99 -20.54
CA TYR A 47 23.01 -11.93 -19.41
C TYR A 47 24.35 -12.06 -18.68
N LEU A 48 25.48 -12.04 -19.38
CA LEU A 48 26.81 -12.10 -18.76
C LEU A 48 27.22 -10.78 -18.08
N ARG A 49 26.81 -9.63 -18.62
CA ARG A 49 27.14 -8.30 -18.08
C ARG A 49 26.27 -7.89 -16.90
N GLU A 50 25.03 -8.35 -16.84
CA GLU A 50 24.20 -8.16 -15.67
C GLU A 50 24.70 -9.12 -14.58
N PRO A 51 25.38 -8.64 -13.52
CA PRO A 51 25.71 -9.50 -12.39
C PRO A 51 24.43 -10.16 -11.88
N ASP A 52 24.56 -11.30 -11.19
CA ASP A 52 23.47 -12.09 -10.60
C ASP A 52 22.79 -11.31 -9.45
N SER A 53 22.18 -10.20 -9.85
CA SER A 53 21.50 -9.17 -9.10
C SER A 53 20.05 -9.55 -8.86
N TYR A 54 19.57 -10.56 -9.59
CA TYR A 54 18.45 -11.37 -9.20
C TYR A 54 18.98 -12.48 -8.30
N GLY A 55 19.21 -12.13 -7.03
CA GLY A 55 19.40 -13.12 -5.99
C GLY A 55 18.36 -14.23 -6.16
N SER A 56 18.76 -15.46 -5.80
CA SER A 56 17.90 -16.64 -5.71
C SER A 56 16.44 -16.27 -5.55
N ARG A 57 15.51 -16.85 -6.32
CA ARG A 57 14.06 -16.56 -6.22
C ARG A 57 13.50 -16.75 -4.80
N THR A 58 14.28 -17.37 -3.91
CA THR A 58 14.05 -17.55 -2.47
C THR A 58 14.32 -16.26 -1.66
N TYR A 59 15.17 -15.35 -2.13
CA TYR A 59 15.48 -14.08 -1.50
C TYR A 59 14.79 -12.94 -2.24
N HIS A 60 14.12 -12.06 -1.49
CA HIS A 60 13.53 -10.84 -2.01
C HIS A 60 14.56 -10.06 -2.83
N SER A 61 14.24 -9.77 -4.10
CA SER A 61 15.12 -8.96 -4.95
C SER A 61 15.31 -7.58 -4.31
N ALA A 62 16.55 -7.13 -4.19
CA ALA A 62 16.87 -5.79 -3.69
C ALA A 62 16.32 -4.65 -4.58
N PHE A 63 15.85 -4.99 -5.78
CA PHE A 63 15.27 -4.07 -6.74
C PHE A 63 13.75 -4.08 -6.64
N SER A 64 13.14 -2.88 -6.68
CA SER A 64 11.70 -2.74 -6.78
C SER A 64 11.21 -3.25 -8.14
N ASP A 65 10.25 -4.18 -8.12
CA ASP A 65 9.66 -4.68 -9.35
C ASP A 65 8.86 -3.55 -10.03
N ARG A 66 9.36 -3.09 -11.18
CA ARG A 66 8.70 -2.05 -12.00
C ARG A 66 7.58 -2.65 -12.86
N ARG A 67 7.41 -3.97 -12.87
CA ARG A 67 6.39 -4.66 -13.65
C ARG A 67 5.06 -4.57 -12.92
N GLY A 68 4.02 -4.21 -13.65
CA GLY A 68 2.65 -4.18 -13.15
C GLY A 68 1.90 -2.91 -13.49
N ARG A 69 0.58 -2.97 -13.33
CA ARG A 69 -0.28 -1.79 -13.47
C ARG A 69 -0.06 -0.87 -12.29
N LYS A 70 0.19 0.42 -12.55
CA LYS A 70 0.27 1.45 -11.51
C LYS A 70 -1.01 1.47 -10.68
N SER A 71 -0.88 1.68 -9.37
CA SER A 71 -2.02 1.89 -8.48
C SER A 71 -2.88 3.05 -8.97
N LYS A 72 -4.20 2.96 -8.78
CA LYS A 72 -5.13 4.07 -9.08
C LYS A 72 -5.09 5.17 -8.02
N ILE A 73 -4.64 4.84 -6.81
CA ILE A 73 -4.50 5.79 -5.70
C ILE A 73 -2.99 5.97 -5.49
N SER A 74 -2.51 7.21 -5.52
CA SER A 74 -1.12 7.51 -5.23
C SER A 74 -0.84 7.45 -3.72
N ASP A 75 0.44 7.33 -3.35
CA ASP A 75 0.82 7.34 -1.93
C ASP A 75 0.52 8.71 -1.28
N GLN A 76 0.55 9.79 -2.05
CA GLN A 76 0.17 11.13 -1.59
C GLN A 76 -1.33 11.23 -1.30
N ASP A 77 -2.16 10.67 -2.18
CA ASP A 77 -3.61 10.62 -1.98
C ASP A 77 -3.96 9.79 -0.73
N LEU A 78 -3.25 8.67 -0.52
CA LEU A 78 -3.41 7.85 0.68
C LEU A 78 -3.06 8.60 1.96
N ALA A 79 -1.98 9.39 1.96
CA ALA A 79 -1.62 10.22 3.09
C ALA A 79 -2.68 11.30 3.38
N THR A 80 -3.31 11.86 2.35
CA THR A 80 -4.43 12.81 2.50
C THR A 80 -5.65 12.15 3.12
N ILE A 81 -6.01 10.95 2.67
CA ILE A 81 -7.11 10.16 3.25
C ILE A 81 -6.80 9.78 4.70
N GLU A 82 -5.57 9.35 5.00
CA GLU A 82 -5.14 9.03 6.36
C GLU A 82 -5.28 10.25 7.28
N ARG A 83 -4.79 11.41 6.84
CA ARG A 83 -4.92 12.67 7.57
C ARG A 83 -6.37 13.03 7.84
N PHE A 84 -7.24 12.90 6.84
CA PHE A 84 -8.68 13.13 7.01
C PHE A 84 -9.28 12.23 8.11
N LEU A 85 -8.95 10.93 8.10
CA LEU A 85 -9.44 9.97 9.11
C LEU A 85 -8.89 10.25 10.52
N GLU A 86 -7.69 10.83 10.64
CA GLU A 86 -7.13 11.21 11.93
C GLU A 86 -7.67 12.55 12.45
N SER A 87 -7.81 13.55 11.58
CA SER A 87 -8.23 14.90 11.95
C SER A 87 -9.72 15.00 12.26
N ASN A 88 -10.58 14.33 11.47
CA ASN A 88 -12.02 14.49 11.58
C ASN A 88 -12.68 13.52 12.56
N GLY A 89 -11.89 12.90 13.46
CA GLY A 89 -12.38 12.26 14.68
C GLY A 89 -13.53 11.28 14.46
N PHE A 90 -14.75 11.69 14.82
CA PHE A 90 -15.99 10.91 14.69
C PHE A 90 -16.63 11.03 13.29
N ASP A 91 -16.68 12.23 12.71
CA ASP A 91 -17.31 12.47 11.40
C ASP A 91 -16.55 11.79 10.26
N GLY A 92 -15.22 11.79 10.34
CA GLY A 92 -14.41 10.99 9.43
C GLY A 92 -14.73 9.49 9.53
N ARG A 93 -15.32 9.04 10.65
CA ARG A 93 -15.62 7.62 10.89
C ARG A 93 -16.97 7.14 10.38
N THR A 94 -17.80 8.01 9.85
CA THR A 94 -19.12 7.67 9.32
C THR A 94 -19.14 7.69 7.79
N VAL A 95 -18.03 8.08 7.16
CA VAL A 95 -17.88 8.17 5.71
C VAL A 95 -17.62 6.81 5.06
N PRO A 96 -18.53 6.31 4.20
CA PRO A 96 -18.36 5.01 3.56
C PRO A 96 -17.21 4.99 2.56
N TYR A 97 -16.68 3.79 2.26
CA TYR A 97 -15.54 3.61 1.33
C TYR A 97 -15.69 4.30 -0.03
N ALA A 98 -16.92 4.43 -0.54
CA ALA A 98 -17.17 5.04 -1.84
C ALA A 98 -16.98 6.57 -1.83
N SER A 99 -17.36 7.24 -0.74
CA SER A 99 -17.31 8.70 -0.62
C SER A 99 -16.08 9.20 0.13
N LEU A 100 -15.26 8.29 0.69
CA LEU A 100 -14.07 8.65 1.44
C LEU A 100 -13.08 9.54 0.68
N PRO A 101 -12.74 9.26 -0.60
CA PRO A 101 -11.85 10.14 -1.36
C PRO A 101 -12.44 11.55 -1.49
N ALA A 102 -13.73 11.66 -1.85
CA ALA A 102 -14.42 12.93 -2.00
C ALA A 102 -14.48 13.71 -0.68
N ALA A 103 -14.76 13.04 0.44
CA ALA A 103 -14.78 13.66 1.77
C ALA A 103 -13.38 14.15 2.19
N ALA A 104 -12.32 13.47 1.76
CA ALA A 104 -10.94 13.91 1.93
C ALA A 104 -10.52 15.02 0.94
N GLY A 105 -11.44 15.51 0.09
CA GLY A 105 -11.18 16.54 -0.90
C GLY A 105 -10.52 16.04 -2.20
N LEU A 106 -10.58 14.72 -2.46
CA LEU A 106 -10.00 14.10 -3.64
C LEU A 106 -11.09 13.73 -4.65
N ASP A 107 -10.96 14.23 -5.88
CA ASP A 107 -11.83 13.86 -7.00
C ASP A 107 -11.25 12.64 -7.74
N LEU A 108 -11.56 11.45 -7.23
CA LEU A 108 -11.05 10.18 -7.74
C LEU A 108 -12.21 9.24 -8.11
N ASP A 109 -12.36 8.93 -9.40
CA ASP A 109 -13.32 7.92 -9.86
C ASP A 109 -12.79 6.49 -9.63
N ILE A 110 -13.02 6.01 -8.42
CA ILE A 110 -12.46 4.74 -7.94
C ILE A 110 -13.55 3.92 -7.23
N SER A 111 -13.59 2.62 -7.53
CA SER A 111 -14.50 1.70 -6.85
C SER A 111 -14.23 1.65 -5.34
N ALA A 112 -15.28 1.55 -4.53
CA ALA A 112 -15.19 1.38 -3.08
C ALA A 112 -14.28 0.20 -2.66
N ARG A 113 -14.23 -0.86 -3.48
CA ARG A 113 -13.36 -2.02 -3.25
C ARG A 113 -11.87 -1.67 -3.33
N THR A 114 -11.48 -0.78 -4.25
CA THR A 114 -10.09 -0.32 -4.39
C THR A 114 -9.72 0.57 -3.21
N VAL A 115 -10.60 1.50 -2.82
CA VAL A 115 -10.40 2.33 -1.61
C VAL A 115 -10.24 1.45 -0.37
N ARG A 116 -11.10 0.43 -0.20
CA ARG A 116 -11.00 -0.52 0.91
C ARG A 116 -9.66 -1.25 0.97
N ARG A 117 -9.11 -1.66 -0.18
CA ARG A 117 -7.80 -2.31 -0.22
C ARG A 117 -6.68 -1.35 0.15
N ALA A 118 -6.70 -0.15 -0.40
CA ALA A 118 -5.65 0.84 -0.22
C ALA A 118 -5.64 1.43 1.21
N VAL A 119 -6.82 1.68 1.79
CA VAL A 119 -6.94 2.08 3.19
C VAL A 119 -6.64 0.91 4.13
N GLY A 120 -6.95 -0.32 3.70
CA GLY A 120 -6.59 -1.53 4.44
C GLY A 120 -5.09 -1.77 4.57
N SER A 121 -4.26 -1.29 3.62
CA SER A 121 -2.80 -1.31 3.77
C SER A 121 -2.27 -0.32 4.81
N LEU A 122 -3.06 0.70 5.17
CA LEU A 122 -2.78 1.61 6.29
C LEU A 122 -3.28 1.06 7.63
N ASP A 123 -3.66 -0.22 7.69
CA ASP A 123 -4.24 -0.90 8.86
C ASP A 123 -5.59 -0.33 9.34
N PHE A 124 -6.29 0.43 8.52
CA PHE A 124 -7.65 0.86 8.82
C PHE A 124 -8.68 -0.19 8.38
N ARG A 125 -9.53 -0.61 9.32
CA ARG A 125 -10.58 -1.62 9.12
C ARG A 125 -11.94 -1.10 9.56
N PHE A 126 -12.99 -1.48 8.82
CA PHE A 126 -14.37 -1.34 9.26
C PHE A 126 -14.67 -2.37 10.35
N CYS A 127 -15.10 -1.92 11.53
CA CYS A 127 -15.54 -2.82 12.59
C CYS A 127 -17.04 -3.08 12.44
N VAL A 128 -17.39 -4.29 11.97
CA VAL A 128 -18.78 -4.69 11.74
C VAL A 128 -19.60 -4.66 13.03
N ALA A 129 -19.05 -5.17 14.13
CA ALA A 129 -19.76 -5.26 15.40
C ALA A 129 -20.06 -3.90 16.03
N CYS A 130 -19.16 -2.92 15.87
CA CYS A 130 -19.35 -1.59 16.44
C CYS A 130 -20.04 -0.61 15.49
N GLN A 131 -20.30 -1.00 14.24
CA GLN A 131 -20.71 -0.12 13.14
C GLN A 131 -19.80 1.12 12.96
N LYS A 132 -18.58 1.09 13.53
CA LYS A 132 -17.59 2.16 13.43
C LYS A 132 -16.76 1.92 12.18
N GLN A 133 -16.80 2.86 11.23
CA GLN A 133 -16.25 2.55 9.91
C GLN A 133 -14.73 2.45 9.86
N TRP A 134 -14.01 2.90 10.90
CA TRP A 134 -12.56 2.98 10.86
C TRP A 134 -11.93 2.75 12.23
N ALA A 135 -11.30 1.59 12.39
CA ALA A 135 -10.45 1.23 13.50
C ALA A 135 -9.06 0.86 12.96
N SER A 136 -8.02 1.44 13.52
CA SER A 136 -6.63 1.04 13.26
C SER A 136 -5.94 0.65 14.55
N ARG A 137 -4.98 -0.27 14.48
CA ARG A 137 -4.23 -0.70 15.66
C ARG A 137 -3.43 0.45 16.26
N ARG A 138 -2.84 1.29 15.40
CA ARG A 138 -2.09 2.49 15.81
C ARG A 138 -2.97 3.47 16.60
N LEU A 139 -4.19 3.75 16.12
CA LEU A 139 -5.12 4.63 16.85
C LEU A 139 -5.59 4.00 18.18
N LYS A 140 -5.75 2.68 18.23
CA LYS A 140 -6.05 1.98 19.49
C LYS A 140 -4.93 2.18 20.50
N GLU A 141 -3.69 1.97 20.10
CA GLU A 141 -2.52 2.13 20.97
C GLU A 141 -2.39 3.59 21.46
N ARG A 142 -2.52 4.58 20.58
CA ARG A 142 -2.53 6.01 20.96
C ARG A 142 -3.63 6.36 21.96
N ARG A 143 -4.82 5.77 21.81
CA ARG A 143 -5.94 6.00 22.74
C ARG A 143 -5.67 5.43 24.12
N VAL A 144 -5.12 4.21 24.18
CA VAL A 144 -4.71 3.60 25.45
C VAL A 144 -3.62 4.43 26.12
N GLU A 145 -2.65 4.91 25.34
CA GLU A 145 -1.57 5.74 25.86
C GLU A 145 -2.09 7.07 26.42
N TYR A 146 -2.96 7.76 25.66
CA TYR A 146 -3.62 8.97 26.15
C TYR A 146 -4.42 8.72 27.43
N SER A 147 -5.16 7.60 27.50
CA SER A 147 -5.88 7.23 28.71
C SER A 147 -4.94 7.02 29.91
N ARG A 148 -3.77 6.38 29.72
CA ARG A 148 -2.78 6.22 30.78
C ARG A 148 -2.25 7.57 31.27
N ILE A 149 -1.82 8.42 30.34
CA ILE A 149 -1.31 9.77 30.66
C ILE A 149 -2.35 10.58 31.43
N MET A 150 -3.62 10.53 31.02
CA MET A 150 -4.69 11.26 31.71
C MET A 150 -5.01 10.68 33.09
N LEU A 151 -4.93 9.36 33.28
CA LEU A 151 -5.10 8.72 34.59
C LEU A 151 -3.94 9.02 35.54
N GLU A 152 -2.71 9.10 35.03
CA GLU A 152 -1.55 9.53 35.83
C GLU A 152 -1.63 11.00 36.22
N LYS A 153 -2.12 11.84 35.30
CA LYS A 153 -2.28 13.29 35.54
C LYS A 153 -3.44 13.61 36.48
N TYR A 154 -4.50 12.81 36.46
CA TYR A 154 -5.75 13.01 37.21
C TYR A 154 -6.14 11.72 37.96
N PRO A 155 -5.37 11.34 38.99
CA PRO A 155 -5.53 10.07 39.68
C PRO A 155 -6.78 9.99 40.55
N GLU A 156 -7.20 11.10 41.16
CA GLU A 156 -8.39 11.14 42.02
C GLU A 156 -9.62 11.63 41.26
N ARG A 157 -10.82 11.28 41.76
CA ARG A 157 -12.09 11.63 41.11
C ARG A 157 -12.33 13.15 41.10
N GLU A 158 -11.86 13.82 42.13
CA GLU A 158 -11.95 15.27 42.35
C GLU A 158 -11.25 16.05 41.24
N ASP A 159 -10.15 15.50 40.72
CA ASP A 159 -9.37 16.10 39.63
C ASP A 159 -10.17 16.20 38.32
N TRP A 160 -11.13 15.32 38.11
CA TRP A 160 -11.95 15.37 36.89
C TRP A 160 -13.01 16.48 36.92
N ARG A 161 -13.26 17.11 38.08
CA ARG A 161 -14.33 18.12 38.22
C ARG A 161 -14.04 19.43 37.49
N TYR A 162 -12.77 19.78 37.28
CA TYR A 162 -12.39 21.00 36.55
C TYR A 162 -12.26 20.80 35.03
N ILE A 163 -12.27 19.55 34.56
CA ILE A 163 -12.16 19.25 33.14
C ILE A 163 -13.53 19.51 32.49
N ARG A 164 -13.55 20.37 31.47
CA ARG A 164 -14.73 20.63 30.66
C ARG A 164 -14.56 19.93 29.31
N PHE A 165 -15.52 19.09 28.96
CA PHE A 165 -15.62 18.49 27.63
C PHE A 165 -16.60 19.33 26.81
N SER A 166 -16.17 19.80 25.66
CA SER A 166 -17.04 20.40 24.65
C SER A 166 -16.98 19.54 23.39
N ASP A 167 -18.14 19.35 22.76
CA ASP A 167 -18.25 18.69 21.46
C ASP A 167 -19.22 19.50 20.61
N GLU A 168 -19.00 19.50 19.29
CA GLU A 168 -19.88 20.18 18.35
C GLU A 168 -20.92 19.17 17.87
N LEU A 169 -22.15 19.31 18.37
CA LEU A 169 -23.29 18.54 17.89
C LEU A 169 -24.07 19.40 16.91
N CYS A 170 -24.11 18.99 15.64
CA CYS A 170 -24.97 19.62 14.65
C CYS A 170 -26.43 19.23 14.94
N PRO A 171 -27.34 20.18 15.21
CA PRO A 171 -28.76 19.90 15.42
C PRO A 171 -29.38 19.24 14.17
N PRO A 172 -30.37 18.35 14.34
CA PRO A 172 -30.99 17.64 13.22
C PRO A 172 -31.63 18.58 12.18
N GLU A 173 -32.09 19.76 12.60
CA GLU A 173 -32.77 20.75 11.74
C GLU A 173 -31.84 21.34 10.66
N THR A 174 -30.54 21.38 10.91
CA THR A 174 -29.54 21.88 9.94
C THR A 174 -29.16 20.85 8.86
N VAL A 175 -29.44 19.57 9.07
CA VAL A 175 -29.06 18.50 8.12
C VAL A 175 -30.01 18.46 6.91
N GLU A 176 -31.30 18.75 7.10
CA GLU A 176 -32.27 18.89 6.00
C GLU A 176 -32.02 20.14 5.13
N ALA A 177 -31.40 21.18 5.69
CA ALA A 177 -31.11 22.42 4.97
C ALA A 177 -29.83 22.33 4.09
N LEU A 178 -28.91 21.41 4.39
CA LEU A 178 -27.58 21.33 3.75
C LEU A 178 -27.41 20.16 2.78
N LEU A 179 -28.36 19.22 2.72
CA LEU A 179 -28.36 18.17 1.71
C LEU A 179 -29.27 18.59 0.56
N PRO A 180 -28.76 18.90 -0.66
CA PRO A 180 -29.63 18.98 -1.81
C PRO A 180 -30.31 17.62 -1.95
N ARG A 181 -31.65 17.64 -1.91
CA ARG A 181 -32.48 16.48 -2.26
C ARG A 181 -32.04 16.03 -3.64
N LEU A 182 -31.20 15.00 -3.72
CA LEU A 182 -30.93 14.33 -4.98
C LEU A 182 -32.29 13.86 -5.49
N PRO A 183 -32.69 14.23 -6.72
CA PRO A 183 -33.95 13.76 -7.26
C PRO A 183 -33.89 12.23 -7.30
N CYS A 184 -34.75 11.59 -6.51
CA CYS A 184 -35.03 10.18 -6.67
C CYS A 184 -35.45 9.97 -8.14
N CYS A 185 -34.63 9.23 -8.88
CA CYS A 185 -34.91 8.89 -10.27
C CYS A 185 -36.32 8.30 -10.39
N ALA A 186 -37.07 8.83 -11.36
CA ALA A 186 -38.26 8.21 -11.95
C ALA A 186 -37.87 7.01 -12.81
#